data_AF-M4U7Y7-F1
#
_entry.id   AF-M4U7Y7-F1
#
_cell.length_a   1.000
_cell.length_b   1.000
_cell.length_c   1.000
_cell.angle_alpha   90.00
_cell.angle_beta   90.00
_cell.angle_gamma   90.00
#
_symmetry.space_group_name_H-M   'P 1'
#
loop_
_entity.id
_entity.type
_entity.pdbx_description
1 polymer ?
#
loop_
_entity_poly.entity_id
_entity_poly.type
_entity_poly.pdbx_seq_one_letter_code
_entity_poly.pdbx_strand_id
1 'polypeptide(L)'
;MDIKKKYISDLATFLSNQGKVMSGEELAVHLNRNGFRTSYGSKYKGGRGTYKLIKSIWSTHDSAEERNEADNVANAFVKPNGGYAYK
;
A
#
# COMPACT_ATOMS: atom_id res chain seq x y z
N MET A 1 7.86 4.78 -11.96
CA MET A 1 7.50 4.11 -10.70
C MET A 1 7.85 2.61 -10.81
N ASP A 2 8.37 1.98 -9.74
CA ASP A 2 8.66 0.52 -9.70
C ASP A 2 7.38 -0.31 -9.90
N ILE A 3 7.47 -1.49 -10.55
CA ILE A 3 6.34 -2.39 -10.83
C ILE A 3 5.56 -2.76 -9.56
N LYS A 4 6.28 -2.92 -8.44
CA LYS A 4 5.68 -3.19 -7.13
C LYS A 4 4.84 -2.03 -6.62
N LYS A 5 5.35 -0.80 -6.77
CA LYS A 5 4.62 0.40 -6.37
C LYS A 5 3.39 0.57 -7.23
N LYS A 6 3.53 0.40 -8.56
CA LYS A 6 2.40 0.46 -9.49
C LYS A 6 1.31 -0.56 -9.13
N TYR A 7 1.69 -1.82 -8.86
CA TYR A 7 0.76 -2.87 -8.47
C TYR A 7 -0.05 -2.50 -7.22
N ILE A 8 0.60 -1.92 -6.21
CA ILE A 8 -0.05 -1.49 -4.98
C ILE A 8 -0.94 -0.26 -5.21
N SER A 9 -0.54 0.67 -6.08
CA SER A 9 -1.37 1.81 -6.48
C SER A 9 -2.63 1.35 -7.23
N ASP A 10 -2.50 0.44 -8.20
CA ASP A 10 -3.64 -0.13 -8.92
C ASP A 10 -4.61 -0.85 -7.95
N LEU A 11 -4.06 -1.60 -6.97
CA LEU A 11 -4.83 -2.24 -5.91
C LEU A 11 -5.54 -1.20 -5.01
N ALA A 12 -4.87 -0.11 -4.67
CA ALA A 12 -5.45 0.97 -3.87
C ALA A 12 -6.65 1.58 -4.58
N THR A 13 -6.51 1.92 -5.87
CA THR A 13 -7.61 2.44 -6.69
C THR A 13 -8.77 1.46 -6.75
N PHE A 14 -8.51 0.16 -6.95
CA PHE A 14 -9.56 -0.85 -6.93
C PHE A 14 -10.32 -0.88 -5.59
N LEU A 15 -9.60 -0.90 -4.47
CA LEU A 15 -10.20 -0.93 -3.13
C LEU A 15 -11.02 0.34 -2.86
N SER A 16 -10.46 1.51 -3.15
CA SER A 16 -11.13 2.80 -2.96
C SER A 16 -12.40 2.93 -3.80
N ASN A 17 -12.36 2.53 -5.07
CA ASN A 17 -13.53 2.56 -5.95
C ASN A 17 -14.67 1.65 -5.47
N GLN A 18 -14.34 0.61 -4.69
CA GLN A 18 -15.31 -0.34 -4.12
C GLN A 18 -15.68 -0.02 -2.66
N GLY A 19 -15.15 1.09 -2.10
CA GLY A 19 -15.33 1.44 -0.68
C GLY A 19 -14.80 0.37 0.27
N LYS A 20 -13.73 -0.35 -0.12
CA LYS A 20 -13.10 -1.41 0.67
C LYS A 20 -11.76 -0.94 1.23
N VAL A 21 -11.36 -1.57 2.32
CA VAL A 21 -10.08 -1.33 2.98
C VAL A 21 -9.32 -2.64 3.16
N MET A 22 -8.00 -2.54 3.25
CA MET A 22 -7.10 -3.66 3.51
C MET A 22 -6.09 -3.26 4.58
N SER A 23 -5.85 -4.14 5.55
CA SER A 23 -4.82 -3.94 6.54
C SER A 23 -3.41 -4.12 5.95
N GLY A 24 -2.41 -3.52 6.58
CA GLY A 24 -1.01 -3.75 6.19
C GLY A 24 -0.55 -5.21 6.34
N GLU A 25 -1.23 -6.01 7.17
CA GLU A 25 -0.95 -7.43 7.35
C GLU A 25 -1.53 -8.27 6.22
N GLU A 26 -2.78 -8.00 5.82
CA GLU A 26 -3.39 -8.62 4.64
C GLU A 26 -2.59 -8.28 3.37
N LEU A 27 -2.17 -7.02 3.23
CA LEU A 27 -1.33 -6.61 2.11
C LEU A 27 0.03 -7.34 2.14
N ALA A 28 0.64 -7.56 3.32
CA ALA A 28 1.86 -8.34 3.42
C ALA A 28 1.68 -9.78 2.92
N VAL A 29 0.59 -10.43 3.32
CA VAL A 29 0.24 -11.79 2.86
C VAL A 29 -0.01 -11.80 1.35
N HIS A 30 -0.77 -10.83 0.84
CA HIS A 30 -1.07 -10.68 -0.58
C HIS A 30 0.20 -10.49 -1.42
N LEU A 31 1.09 -9.59 -1.01
CA LEU A 31 2.37 -9.36 -1.67
C LEU A 31 3.24 -10.62 -1.69
N ASN A 32 3.33 -11.32 -0.55
CA ASN A 32 4.11 -12.55 -0.45
C ASN A 32 3.58 -13.68 -1.35
N ARG A 33 2.25 -13.81 -1.46
CA ARG A 33 1.58 -14.79 -2.34
C ARG A 33 1.85 -14.50 -3.82
N ASN A 34 1.94 -13.22 -4.19
CA ASN A 34 2.22 -12.77 -5.55
C ASN A 34 3.73 -12.62 -5.86
N GLY A 35 4.61 -13.20 -5.03
CA GLY A 35 6.05 -13.22 -5.30
C GLY A 35 6.80 -11.91 -5.00
N PHE A 36 6.13 -10.87 -4.50
CA PHE A 36 6.81 -9.65 -4.09
C PHE A 36 7.64 -9.87 -2.82
N ARG A 37 8.83 -9.25 -2.79
CA ARG A 37 9.79 -9.31 -1.70
C ARG A 37 10.20 -7.92 -1.25
N THR A 38 10.77 -7.82 -0.05
CA THR A 38 11.41 -6.57 0.41
C THR A 38 12.64 -6.24 -0.44
N SER A 39 13.23 -5.06 -0.24
CA SER A 39 14.51 -4.69 -0.87
C SER A 39 15.66 -5.64 -0.50
N TYR A 40 15.55 -6.36 0.62
CA TYR A 40 16.54 -7.36 1.06
C TYR A 40 16.20 -8.78 0.56
N GLY A 41 15.22 -8.93 -0.36
CA GLY A 41 14.80 -10.23 -0.89
C GLY A 41 13.96 -11.09 0.06
N SER A 42 13.69 -10.62 1.28
CA SER A 42 12.93 -11.35 2.29
C SER A 42 11.40 -11.20 2.11
N LYS A 43 10.63 -12.11 2.73
CA LYS A 43 9.17 -11.99 2.82
C LYS A 43 8.76 -10.78 3.66
N TYR A 44 7.63 -10.18 3.32
CA TYR A 44 6.97 -9.21 4.21
C TYR A 44 6.49 -9.92 5.48
N LYS A 45 6.74 -9.33 6.64
CA LYS A 45 6.31 -9.86 7.96
C LYS A 45 5.55 -8.78 8.72
N GLY A 46 4.27 -9.03 8.97
CA GLY A 46 3.38 -8.08 9.65
C GLY A 46 3.30 -6.71 8.94
N GLY A 47 2.97 -5.66 9.70
CA GLY A 47 2.77 -4.31 9.16
C GLY A 47 4.04 -3.46 8.97
N ARG A 48 5.14 -3.69 9.72
CA ARG A 48 6.28 -2.73 9.81
C ARG A 48 6.95 -2.42 8.46
N GLY A 49 7.08 -3.40 7.57
CA GLY A 49 7.61 -3.20 6.21
C GLY A 49 6.57 -2.68 5.22
N THR A 50 5.31 -3.06 5.43
CA THR A 50 4.20 -2.73 4.55
C THR A 50 3.76 -1.27 4.71
N TYR A 51 3.69 -0.75 5.94
CA TYR A 51 3.35 0.65 6.19
C TYR A 51 4.37 1.62 5.62
N LYS A 52 5.67 1.27 5.71
CA LYS A 52 6.73 2.06 5.08
C LYS A 52 6.58 2.09 3.56
N LEU A 53 6.18 0.96 2.96
CA LEU A 53 5.92 0.88 1.52
C LEU A 53 4.70 1.70 1.11
N ILE A 54 3.57 1.57 1.82
CA ILE A 54 2.35 2.36 1.60
C ILE A 54 2.66 3.86 1.69
N LYS A 55 3.34 4.29 2.76
CA LYS A 55 3.77 5.68 2.94
C LYS A 55 4.65 6.18 1.80
N SER A 56 5.58 5.35 1.32
CA SER A 56 6.42 5.71 0.18
C SER A 56 5.63 5.86 -1.11
N ILE A 57 4.61 5.04 -1.34
CA ILE A 57 3.75 5.12 -2.52
C ILE A 57 2.88 6.36 -2.45
N TRP A 58 2.20 6.58 -1.32
CA TRP A 58 1.42 7.78 -1.05
C TRP A 58 2.24 9.05 -1.30
N SER A 59 3.43 9.14 -0.71
CA SER A 59 4.34 10.28 -0.89
C SER A 59 4.82 10.44 -2.33
N THR A 60 4.92 9.35 -3.12
CA THR A 60 5.30 9.45 -4.54
C THR A 60 4.20 10.15 -5.35
N HIS A 61 2.94 9.80 -5.11
CA HIS A 61 1.79 10.44 -5.78
C HIS A 61 1.57 11.87 -5.30
N ASP A 62 1.67 12.10 -3.99
CA ASP A 62 1.55 13.43 -3.39
C ASP A 62 2.58 14.42 -3.95
N SER A 63 3.85 13.99 -4.07
CA SER A 63 4.93 14.81 -4.66
C SER A 63 4.79 15.00 -6.17
N ALA A 64 4.03 14.16 -6.86
CA ALA A 64 3.74 14.27 -8.28
C ALA A 64 2.46 15.09 -8.58
N GLU A 65 1.82 15.64 -7.54
CA GLU A 65 0.51 16.32 -7.61
C GLU A 65 -0.64 15.43 -8.10
N GLU A 66 -0.45 14.10 -8.04
CA GLU A 66 -1.44 13.07 -8.37
C GLU A 66 -2.37 12.82 -7.16
N ARG A 67 -3.18 13.84 -6.83
CA ARG A 67 -3.98 13.88 -5.59
C ARG A 67 -4.97 12.72 -5.47
N ASN A 68 -5.62 12.33 -6.57
CA ASN A 68 -6.60 11.24 -6.54
C ASN A 68 -5.93 9.90 -6.19
N GLU A 69 -4.75 9.66 -6.73
CA GLU A 69 -3.95 8.46 -6.48
C GLU A 69 -3.43 8.45 -5.05
N ALA A 70 -2.97 9.59 -4.54
CA ALA A 70 -2.59 9.74 -3.15
C ALA A 70 -3.79 9.45 -2.21
N ASP A 71 -4.97 9.99 -2.49
CA ASP A 71 -6.18 9.75 -1.70
C ASP A 71 -6.62 8.28 -1.76
N ASN A 72 -6.53 7.64 -2.93
CA ASN A 72 -6.81 6.21 -3.06
C ASN A 72 -5.91 5.38 -2.14
N VAL A 73 -4.60 5.65 -2.14
CA VAL A 73 -3.65 4.94 -1.28
C VAL A 73 -3.91 5.22 0.20
N ALA A 74 -4.28 6.46 0.55
CA ALA A 74 -4.60 6.83 1.92
C ALA A 74 -5.85 6.11 2.45
N ASN A 75 -6.89 6.00 1.63
CA ASN A 75 -8.18 5.43 2.01
C ASN A 75 -8.22 3.90 1.93
N ALA A 76 -7.47 3.29 1.01
CA ALA A 76 -7.49 1.85 0.80
C ALA A 76 -6.76 1.07 1.90
N PHE A 77 -5.75 1.66 2.56
CA PHE A 77 -4.90 0.94 3.50
C PHE A 77 -5.00 1.46 4.93
N VAL A 78 -5.35 0.57 5.85
CA VAL A 78 -5.58 0.89 7.27
C VAL A 78 -4.67 0.10 8.21
N LYS A 79 -4.50 0.62 9.41
CA LYS A 79 -3.93 -0.05 10.58
C LYS A 79 -5.01 -0.94 11.21
N PRO A 80 -4.65 -1.89 12.09
CA PRO A 80 -5.63 -2.77 12.75
C PRO A 80 -6.67 -2.01 13.59
N ASN A 81 -6.34 -0.80 14.04
CA ASN A 81 -7.24 0.08 14.78
C ASN A 81 -8.09 1.00 13.87
N GLY A 82 -8.10 0.78 12.55
CA GLY A 82 -8.82 1.59 11.57
C GLY A 82 -8.14 2.92 11.20
N GLY A 83 -7.01 3.27 11.81
CA GLY A 83 -6.26 4.47 11.44
C GLY A 83 -5.54 4.33 10.08
N TYR A 84 -5.20 5.44 9.44
CA TYR A 84 -4.55 5.40 8.12
C TYR A 84 -3.13 4.80 8.16
N ALA A 85 -2.84 3.91 7.21
CA ALA A 85 -1.55 3.20 7.12
C ALA A 85 -0.40 4.06 6.58
N TYR A 86 -0.69 5.13 5.84
CA TYR A 86 0.34 6.03 5.29
C TYR A 86 0.95 6.98 6.34
N LYS A 87 0.29 7.14 7.50
CA LYS A 87 0.75 8.00 8.60
C LYS A 87 1.88 7.34 9.40
#